data_AF-A0A923KXU7-F1
#
_entry.id   AF-A0A923KXU7-F1
#
_cell.length_a   1.000
_cell.length_b   1.000
_cell.length_c   1.000
_cell.angle_alpha   90.00
_cell.angle_beta   90.00
_cell.angle_gamma   90.00
#
_symmetry.space_group_name_H-M   'P 1'
#
loop_
_entity.id
_entity.type
_entity.pdbx_description
1 polymer ?
#
loop_
_entity_poly.entity_id
_entity_poly.type
_entity_poly.pdbx_seq_one_letter_code
_entity_poly.pdbx_strand_id
1 'polypeptide(L)'
;MIKNYVYHSSFAPYIKGLIRQKRADGFLYEYEAYSLKTFDDFCMINGFNDTVITRDLIMKWAVQRDTEGINYRNQRVSFVRQLSLYMNSLGILSYIPRQTASTVTTVPHLLSPDELKSLYEVIDTYLPDGDKWRRFSMEYQVIFRLYYCCGLR
;
A
#
# COMPACT_ATOMS: atom_id res chain seq x y z
N MET A 1 -4.36 6.83 -12.18
CA MET A 1 -4.05 8.26 -12.35
C MET A 1 -3.06 8.65 -11.27
N ILE A 2 -1.95 9.29 -11.63
CA ILE A 2 -0.92 9.71 -10.67
C ILE A 2 -1.47 10.82 -9.78
N LYS A 3 -1.48 10.63 -8.47
CA LYS A 3 -1.93 11.67 -7.53
C LYS A 3 -0.77 12.62 -7.21
N ASN A 4 -1.06 13.92 -7.25
CA ASN A 4 -0.11 14.97 -6.89
C ASN A 4 -0.34 15.38 -5.43
N TYR A 5 0.56 14.93 -4.55
CA TYR A 5 0.55 15.30 -3.13
C TYR A 5 1.45 16.52 -2.90
N VAL A 6 1.00 17.44 -2.03
CA VAL A 6 1.81 18.57 -1.55
C VAL A 6 2.41 18.21 -0.20
N TYR A 7 3.75 18.25 -0.11
CA TYR A 7 4.52 17.92 1.09
C TYR A 7 5.08 19.20 1.71
N HIS A 8 5.06 19.30 3.04
CA HIS A 8 5.34 20.54 3.79
C HIS A 8 6.45 20.40 4.85
N SER A 9 6.80 19.20 5.30
CA SER A 9 7.85 19.01 6.31
C SER A 9 9.25 19.30 5.77
N SER A 10 10.24 19.35 6.65
CA SER A 10 11.66 19.40 6.28
C SER A 10 12.08 18.23 5.37
N PHE A 11 11.32 17.12 5.35
CA PHE A 11 11.57 15.96 4.51
C PHE A 11 10.93 16.04 3.11
N ALA A 12 10.07 17.03 2.85
CA ALA A 12 9.40 17.23 1.57
C ALA A 12 10.30 17.14 0.32
N PRO A 13 11.48 17.78 0.24
CA PRO A 13 12.35 17.65 -0.93
C PRO A 13 12.84 16.23 -1.14
N TYR A 14 13.16 15.49 -0.06
CA TYR A 14 13.65 14.13 -0.14
C TYR A 14 12.55 13.13 -0.51
N ILE A 15 11.33 13.34 0.00
CA ILE A 15 10.16 12.55 -0.39
C ILE A 15 9.89 12.69 -1.88
N LYS A 16 9.86 13.93 -2.39
CA LYS A 16 9.69 14.20 -3.83
C LYS A 16 10.81 13.58 -4.66
N GLY A 17 12.05 13.67 -4.18
CA GLY A 17 13.23 13.07 -4.82
C GLY A 17 13.14 11.54 -4.93
N LEU A 18 12.81 10.86 -3.83
CA LEU A 18 12.62 9.41 -3.81
C LEU A 18 11.51 8.97 -4.77
N ILE A 19 10.35 9.63 -4.73
CA ILE A 19 9.22 9.30 -5.62
C ILE A 19 9.62 9.48 -7.07
N ARG A 20 10.31 10.57 -7.41
CA ARG A 20 10.82 10.82 -8.77
C ARG A 20 11.78 9.72 -9.21
N GLN A 21 12.71 9.31 -8.35
CA GLN A 21 13.65 8.24 -8.65
C GLN A 21 12.92 6.92 -8.89
N LYS A 22 12.03 6.50 -7.98
CA LYS A 22 11.31 5.23 -8.10
C LYS A 22 10.43 5.17 -9.35
N ARG A 23 9.82 6.29 -9.74
CA ARG A 23 9.07 6.38 -11.00
C ARG A 23 9.97 6.31 -12.22
N ALA A 24 11.15 6.90 -12.18
CA ALA A 24 12.14 6.77 -13.26
C ALA A 24 12.65 5.33 -13.38
N ASP A 25 12.72 4.59 -12.27
CA ASP A 25 13.07 3.16 -12.24
C ASP A 25 11.92 2.25 -12.75
N GLY A 26 10.77 2.81 -13.14
CA GLY A 26 9.62 2.08 -13.69
C GLY A 26 8.54 1.67 -12.68
N PHE A 27 8.65 2.06 -11.41
CA PHE A 27 7.62 1.78 -10.41
C PHE A 27 6.51 2.84 -10.44
N LEU A 28 5.24 2.43 -10.38
CA LEU A 28 4.12 3.37 -10.24
C LEU A 28 4.25 4.23 -8.96
N TYR A 29 4.56 3.57 -7.84
CA TYR A 29 4.88 4.18 -6.55
C TYR A 29 3.77 5.08 -5.94
N GLU A 30 2.52 4.87 -6.32
CA GLU A 30 1.38 5.71 -5.91
C GLU A 30 1.00 5.49 -4.44
N TYR A 31 0.95 4.23 -4.01
CA TYR A 31 0.56 3.89 -2.65
C TYR A 31 1.64 4.30 -1.65
N GLU A 32 2.90 4.15 -2.03
CA GLU A 32 4.06 4.61 -1.28
C GLU A 32 4.08 6.14 -1.18
N ALA A 33 3.78 6.86 -2.27
CA ALA A 33 3.67 8.32 -2.26
C ALA A 33 2.57 8.80 -1.30
N TYR A 34 1.43 8.10 -1.25
CA TYR A 34 0.37 8.35 -0.27
C TYR A 34 0.86 8.09 1.16
N SER A 35 1.50 6.95 1.42
CA SER A 35 2.00 6.67 2.78
C SER A 35 3.07 7.68 3.20
N LEU A 36 3.96 8.10 2.31
CA LEU A 36 4.96 9.13 2.59
C LEU A 36 4.32 10.49 2.86
N LYS A 37 3.16 10.78 2.26
CA LYS A 37 2.37 11.99 2.58
C LYS A 37 1.82 11.93 4.01
N THR A 38 1.32 10.78 4.44
CA THR A 38 0.87 10.63 5.84
C THR A 38 2.02 10.75 6.84
N PHE A 39 3.23 10.37 6.46
CA PHE A 39 4.44 10.57 7.27
C PHE A 39 4.87 12.04 7.32
N ASP A 40 4.85 12.74 6.18
CA ASP A 40 5.10 14.18 6.11
C ASP A 40 4.15 14.97 7.01
N ASP A 41 2.85 14.65 6.96
CA ASP A 41 1.83 15.26 7.83
C ASP A 41 2.08 14.96 9.30
N PHE A 42 2.46 13.73 9.62
CA PHE A 42 2.82 13.35 10.97
C PHE A 42 4.01 14.15 11.50
N CYS A 43 5.03 14.38 10.67
CA CYS A 43 6.19 15.19 11.06
C CYS A 43 5.75 16.63 11.39
N MET A 44 4.90 17.22 10.55
CA MET A 44 4.36 18.57 10.76
C MET A 44 3.54 18.67 12.06
N ILE A 45 2.59 17.75 12.27
CA ILE A 45 1.68 17.77 13.42
C ILE A 45 2.44 17.58 14.74
N ASN A 46 3.49 16.77 14.74
CA ASN A 46 4.28 16.47 15.95
C ASN A 46 5.52 17.37 16.11
N GLY A 47 5.69 18.39 15.27
CA GLY A 47 6.78 19.36 15.37
C GLY A 47 8.17 18.79 15.07
N PHE A 48 8.26 17.74 14.26
CA PHE A 48 9.54 17.19 13.82
C PHE A 48 10.10 18.01 12.66
N ASN A 49 11.01 18.93 12.99
CA ASN A 49 11.62 19.88 12.05
C ASN A 49 13.10 19.60 11.76
N ASP A 50 13.64 18.47 12.25
CA ASP A 50 15.02 18.08 12.00
C ASP A 50 15.29 17.90 10.49
N THR A 51 16.55 18.07 10.09
CA THR A 51 17.00 17.86 8.69
C THR A 51 17.29 16.39 8.38
N VAL A 52 17.33 15.54 9.41
CA VAL A 52 17.63 14.11 9.32
C VAL A 52 16.52 13.30 9.97
N ILE A 53 16.28 12.09 9.47
CA ILE A 53 15.34 11.17 10.12
C ILE A 53 16.01 10.64 11.39
N THR A 54 15.51 11.02 12.55
CA THR A 54 16.07 10.61 13.84
C THR A 54 15.47 9.29 14.33
N ARG A 55 16.15 8.64 15.29
CA ARG A 55 15.61 7.45 15.95
C ARG A 55 14.32 7.77 16.69
N ASP A 56 14.23 8.91 17.37
CA ASP A 56 13.02 9.32 18.10
C ASP A 56 11.81 9.45 17.17
N LEU A 57 11.97 10.15 16.04
CA LEU A 57 10.94 10.28 15.00
C LEU A 57 10.44 8.91 14.54
N ILE A 58 11.35 7.99 14.22
CA ILE A 58 10.98 6.65 13.78
C ILE A 58 10.27 5.86 14.88
N MET A 59 10.71 5.96 16.13
CA MET A 59 10.05 5.26 17.24
C MET A 59 8.63 5.77 17.45
N LYS A 60 8.40 7.09 17.39
CA LYS A 60 7.05 7.66 17.49
C LYS A 60 6.19 7.28 16.28
N TRP A 61 6.75 7.32 15.07
CA TRP A 61 6.03 6.87 13.87
C TRP A 61 5.67 5.39 13.98
N ALA A 62 6.58 4.53 14.44
CA ALA A 62 6.40 3.07 14.45
C ALA A 62 5.39 2.56 15.50
N VAL A 63 4.84 3.40 16.37
CA VAL A 63 3.75 3.03 17.29
C VAL A 63 2.54 2.59 16.47
N GLN A 64 2.03 1.38 16.75
CA GLN A 64 0.85 0.86 16.08
C GLN A 64 -0.38 1.66 16.50
N ARG A 65 -1.19 2.06 15.52
CA ARG A 65 -2.48 2.76 15.73
C ARG A 65 -3.59 1.74 15.98
N ASP A 66 -4.63 2.15 16.70
CA ASP A 66 -5.78 1.28 16.97
C ASP A 66 -6.56 0.89 15.70
N THR A 67 -6.46 1.71 14.66
CA THR A 67 -7.15 1.51 13.38
C THR A 67 -6.34 0.70 12.37
N GLU A 68 -5.17 0.15 12.73
CA GLU A 68 -4.31 -0.56 11.79
C GLU A 68 -3.81 -1.92 12.32
N GLY A 69 -3.68 -2.88 11.40
CA GLY A 69 -3.02 -4.14 11.69
C GLY A 69 -1.49 -4.03 11.70
N ILE A 70 -0.82 -4.98 12.36
CA ILE A 70 0.65 -5.01 12.46
C ILE A 70 1.36 -5.03 11.09
N ASN A 71 0.77 -5.71 10.09
CA ASN A 71 1.31 -5.78 8.73
C ASN A 71 1.30 -4.40 8.06
N TYR A 72 0.20 -3.66 8.21
CA TYR A 72 0.08 -2.30 7.70
C TYR A 72 1.07 -1.37 8.40
N ARG A 73 1.18 -1.46 9.74
CA ARG A 73 2.18 -0.73 10.52
C ARG A 73 3.60 -0.97 10.00
N ASN A 74 3.97 -2.23 9.78
CA ASN A 74 5.31 -2.59 9.32
C ASN A 74 5.56 -2.07 7.90
N GLN A 75 4.55 -2.11 7.04
CA GLN A 75 4.64 -1.59 5.67
C GLN A 75 4.88 -0.07 5.65
N ARG A 76 4.10 0.73 6.40
CA ARG A 76 4.32 2.18 6.47
C ARG A 76 5.67 2.57 7.09
N VAL A 77 6.22 1.76 8.01
CA VAL A 77 7.58 1.95 8.53
C VAL A 77 8.63 1.61 7.46
N SER A 78 8.39 0.57 6.65
CA SER A 78 9.28 0.18 5.55
C SER A 78 9.42 1.29 4.48
N PHE A 79 8.36 2.04 4.20
CA PHE A 79 8.44 3.16 3.27
C PHE A 79 9.31 4.31 3.80
N VAL A 80 9.23 4.62 5.09
CA VAL A 80 10.15 5.59 5.71
C VAL A 80 11.57 5.05 5.74
N ARG A 81 11.77 3.73 5.88
CA ARG A 81 13.10 3.11 5.71
C ARG A 81 13.67 3.36 4.31
N GLN A 82 12.86 3.26 3.25
CA GLN A 82 13.31 3.60 1.89
C GLN A 82 13.70 5.07 1.77
N LEU A 83 12.95 5.97 2.42
CA LEU A 83 13.31 7.39 2.51
C LEU A 83 14.65 7.60 3.24
N SER A 84 14.88 6.95 4.39
CA SER A 84 16.16 7.02 5.09
C SER A 84 17.32 6.52 4.23
N LEU A 85 17.14 5.43 3.48
CA LEU A 85 18.16 4.92 2.56
C LEU A 85 18.46 5.91 1.44
N TYR A 86 17.43 6.51 0.85
CA TYR A 86 17.58 7.53 -0.17
C TYR A 86 18.32 8.77 0.36
N MET A 87 17.93 9.27 1.53
CA MET A 87 18.61 10.39 2.18
C MET A 87 20.09 10.07 2.48
N ASN A 88 20.38 8.85 2.95
CA ASN A 88 21.76 8.40 3.16
C ASN A 88 22.57 8.34 1.87
N SER A 89 21.97 7.94 0.74
CA SER A 89 22.66 7.97 -0.57
C SER A 89 22.99 9.38 -1.07
N LEU A 90 22.29 10.40 -0.55
CA LEU A 90 22.58 11.81 -0.79
C LEU A 90 23.56 12.40 0.25
N GLY A 91 24.13 11.58 1.14
CA GLY A 91 25.07 12.00 2.19
C GLY A 91 24.41 12.52 3.47
N ILE A 92 23.09 12.40 3.62
CA ILE A 92 22.36 12.88 4.80
C ILE A 92 22.20 11.73 5.79
N LEU A 93 22.92 11.78 6.92
CA LEU A 93 22.98 10.70 7.92
C LEU A 93 21.66 10.50 8.68
N SER A 94 20.75 9.77 8.06
CA SER A 94 19.43 9.41 8.59
C SER A 94 19.43 8.03 9.23
N TYR A 95 18.70 7.91 10.34
CA TYR A 95 18.47 6.64 11.01
C TYR A 95 17.66 5.69 10.11
N ILE A 96 18.14 4.46 9.96
CA ILE A 96 17.48 3.42 9.17
C ILE A 96 16.68 2.52 10.13
N PRO A 97 15.33 2.51 10.06
CA PRO A 97 14.50 1.62 10.87
C PRO A 97 14.88 0.14 10.64
N ARG A 98 14.96 -0.65 11.71
CA ARG A 98 15.11 -2.11 11.58
C ARG A 98 13.80 -2.72 11.10
N GLN A 99 13.92 -3.72 10.23
CA GLN A 99 12.77 -4.48 9.78
C GLN A 99 12.25 -5.33 10.93
N THR A 100 10.96 -5.22 11.21
CA THR A 100 10.27 -6.11 12.14
C THR A 100 9.43 -7.06 11.32
N ALA A 101 9.74 -8.35 11.39
CA ALA A 101 8.89 -9.37 10.79
C ALA A 101 7.60 -9.45 11.60
N SER A 102 6.46 -9.46 10.90
CA SER A 102 5.20 -9.84 11.52
C SER A 102 5.05 -11.35 11.42
N THR A 103 4.64 -11.99 12.51
CA THR A 103 4.26 -13.41 12.53
C THR A 103 2.77 -13.61 12.18
N VAL A 104 2.02 -12.52 12.01
CA VAL A 104 0.58 -12.57 11.72
C VAL A 104 0.35 -12.92 10.26
N THR A 105 -0.10 -14.14 10.04
CA THR A 105 -0.53 -14.65 8.74
C THR A 105 -2.06 -14.68 8.72
N THR A 106 -2.68 -13.94 7.81
CA THR A 106 -4.11 -14.13 7.52
C THR A 106 -4.22 -15.39 6.69
N VAL A 107 -4.85 -16.44 7.22
CA VAL A 107 -5.19 -17.63 6.43
C VAL A 107 -6.42 -17.25 5.60
N PRO A 108 -6.31 -17.16 4.26
CA PRO A 108 -7.48 -16.88 3.42
C PRO A 108 -8.46 -18.06 3.54
N HIS A 109 -9.76 -17.75 3.59
CA HIS A 109 -10.79 -18.79 3.51
C HIS A 109 -10.77 -19.39 2.11
N LEU A 110 -10.50 -20.69 2.03
CA LEU A 110 -10.59 -21.44 0.79
C LEU A 110 -12.02 -21.96 0.65
N LEU A 111 -12.70 -21.58 -0.43
CA LEU A 111 -14.06 -22.03 -0.69
C LEU A 111 -14.10 -23.55 -0.78
N SER A 112 -14.98 -24.16 0.01
CA SER A 112 -15.35 -25.57 -0.09
C SER A 112 -16.06 -25.87 -1.41
N PRO A 113 -16.17 -27.15 -1.82
CA PRO A 113 -16.90 -27.53 -3.04
C PRO A 113 -18.36 -27.02 -3.05
N ASP A 114 -19.04 -27.01 -1.90
CA ASP A 114 -20.42 -26.54 -1.78
C ASP A 114 -20.51 -25.00 -1.89
N GLU A 115 -19.55 -24.28 -1.31
CA GLU A 115 -19.46 -22.82 -1.45
C GLU A 115 -19.13 -22.41 -2.89
N LEU A 116 -18.23 -23.14 -3.56
CA LEU A 116 -17.93 -22.96 -4.98
C LEU A 116 -19.16 -23.18 -5.84
N LYS A 117 -19.90 -24.28 -5.60
CA LYS A 117 -21.14 -24.56 -6.33
C LYS A 117 -22.17 -23.44 -6.14
N SER A 118 -22.40 -23.04 -4.89
CA SER A 118 -23.33 -21.95 -4.55
C SER A 118 -22.91 -20.63 -5.19
N LEU A 119 -21.60 -20.33 -5.22
CA LEU A 119 -21.07 -19.14 -5.88
C LEU A 119 -21.35 -19.15 -7.39
N TYR A 120 -21.10 -20.27 -8.07
CA TYR A 120 -21.33 -20.37 -9.52
C TYR A 120 -22.81 -20.33 -9.88
N GLU A 121 -23.70 -20.89 -9.06
CA GLU A 121 -25.16 -20.77 -9.26
C GLU A 121 -25.59 -19.29 -9.29
N VAL A 122 -25.04 -18.46 -8.40
CA VAL A 122 -25.31 -17.00 -8.39
C VAL A 122 -24.71 -16.32 -9.62
N ILE A 123 -23.46 -16.63 -9.98
CA ILE A 123 -22.79 -16.03 -11.14
C ILE A 123 -23.53 -16.36 -12.44
N ASP A 124 -23.98 -17.61 -12.58
CA ASP A 124 -24.64 -18.10 -13.80
C ASP A 124 -26.04 -17.53 -13.98
N THR A 125 -26.72 -17.19 -12.88
CA THR A 125 -28.06 -16.59 -12.89
C THR A 125 -28.05 -15.07 -12.79
N TYR A 126 -26.88 -14.45 -12.59
CA TYR A 126 -26.77 -13.01 -12.40
C TYR A 126 -27.17 -12.24 -13.66
N LEU A 127 -28.11 -11.31 -13.50
CA LEU A 127 -28.54 -10.39 -14.55
C LEU A 127 -28.43 -8.95 -14.01
N PRO A 128 -27.56 -8.11 -14.58
CA PRO A 128 -27.41 -6.73 -14.11
C PRO A 128 -28.59 -5.86 -14.53
N ASP A 129 -28.92 -4.88 -13.69
CA ASP A 129 -29.96 -3.90 -13.99
C ASP A 129 -29.52 -2.96 -15.12
N GLY A 130 -30.25 -3.01 -16.24
CA GLY A 130 -30.07 -2.15 -17.41
C GLY A 130 -29.35 -2.80 -18.58
N ASP A 131 -29.84 -2.56 -19.79
CA ASP A 131 -29.40 -3.22 -21.03
C ASP A 131 -27.92 -3.02 -21.36
N LYS A 132 -27.34 -1.87 -21.00
CA LYS A 132 -25.90 -1.59 -21.20
C LYS A 132 -24.98 -2.59 -20.52
N TRP A 133 -25.43 -3.20 -19.42
CA TRP A 133 -24.62 -4.11 -18.61
C TRP A 133 -24.93 -5.58 -18.90
N ARG A 134 -26.05 -5.89 -19.58
CA ARG A 134 -26.47 -7.28 -19.87
C ARG A 134 -25.39 -8.12 -20.54
N ARG A 135 -24.58 -7.53 -21.44
CA ARG A 135 -23.48 -8.26 -22.09
C ARG A 135 -22.45 -8.82 -21.11
N PHE A 136 -22.26 -8.16 -19.96
CA PHE A 136 -21.30 -8.58 -18.94
C PHE A 136 -21.79 -9.79 -18.15
N SER A 137 -23.09 -10.14 -18.16
CA SER A 137 -23.58 -11.33 -17.44
C SER A 137 -22.92 -12.61 -17.95
N MET A 138 -22.80 -12.76 -19.28
CA MET A 138 -22.08 -13.89 -19.89
C MET A 138 -20.57 -13.82 -19.60
N GLU A 139 -20.00 -12.61 -19.58
CA GLU A 139 -18.57 -12.43 -19.31
C GLU A 139 -18.22 -12.84 -17.87
N TYR A 140 -19.06 -12.55 -16.88
CA TYR A 140 -18.83 -12.97 -15.49
C TYR A 140 -18.73 -14.49 -15.37
N GLN A 141 -19.63 -15.23 -16.02
CA GLN A 141 -19.60 -16.70 -16.02
C GLN A 141 -18.26 -17.27 -16.49
N VAL A 142 -17.67 -16.66 -17.53
CA VAL A 142 -16.40 -17.07 -18.11
C VAL A 142 -15.22 -16.60 -17.25
N ILE A 143 -15.21 -15.34 -16.82
CA ILE A 143 -14.12 -14.72 -16.07
C ILE A 143 -13.90 -15.42 -14.73
N PHE A 144 -14.96 -15.69 -13.97
CA PHE A 144 -14.82 -16.36 -12.67
C PHE A 144 -14.28 -17.80 -12.81
N ARG A 145 -14.67 -18.51 -13.87
CA ARG A 145 -14.13 -19.84 -14.18
C ARG A 145 -12.68 -19.79 -14.63
N LEU A 146 -12.29 -18.77 -15.41
CA LEU A 146 -10.89 -18.54 -15.77
C LEU A 146 -10.03 -18.25 -14.53
N TYR A 147 -10.52 -17.43 -13.61
CA TYR A 147 -9.83 -17.15 -12.34
C TYR A 147 -9.62 -18.43 -11.53
N TYR A 148 -10.66 -19.24 -11.38
CA TYR A 148 -10.58 -20.49 -10.62
C TYR A 148 -9.71 -21.56 -11.29
N CYS A 149 -9.92 -21.81 -12.58
CA CYS A 149 -9.23 -22.89 -13.30
C CYS A 149 -7.78 -22.57 -13.65
N CYS A 150 -7.47 -21.29 -13.89
CA CYS A 150 -6.14 -20.87 -14.36
C CYS A 150 -5.35 -20.07 -13.32
N GLY A 151 -5.93 -19.74 -12.16
CA GLY A 151 -5.23 -19.00 -11.10
C GLY A 151 -4.78 -17.61 -11.54
N LEU A 152 -5.55 -16.97 -12.43
CA LEU A 152 -5.26 -15.62 -12.90
C LEU A 152 -5.35 -14.61 -11.74
N ARG A 153 -4.52 -13.58 -11.79
CA ARG A 153 -4.44 -12.50 -10.80
C ARG A 153 -4.88 -11.17 -11.40
#